data_AF-R7SN02-F1
#
_entry.id   AF-R7SN02-F1
#
_cell.length_a   1.000
_cell.length_b   1.000
_cell.length_c   1.000
_cell.angle_alpha   90.00
_cell.angle_beta   90.00
_cell.angle_gamma   90.00
#
_symmetry.space_group_name_H-M   'P 1'
#
loop_
_entity.id
_entity.type
_entity.pdbx_description
1 polymer ?
#
loop_
_entity_poly.entity_id
_entity_poly.type
_entity_poly.pdbx_seq_one_letter_code
_entity_poly.pdbx_strand_id
1 'polypeptide(L)'
;MSRLITTYYLLDISANGYVPKTWEPRELWPQRFAYTTFRDALEFERLRFLFPCWRPHLDNHAFWNKAVAVLDPMGTYNHLTVVQPTPTTGSNAVLIGRMSMWQHYRHMLDASCIVCRVNFPYNGEGLCTGAGKRSSQTLIHGQINLCKEHRKGTAFCGVCLREAPRLELEEDYAQGMPVCCVENEDEETWPKIEATCRGCRTEAFWKRVNMRPEWQVAVDQRRWPMLDWETRQSVESFIDLGEGSIRDVLQVAEEKHWLRSYTKIGDMLQQALAASKFASRVDAGEAYGSDEEVSDDEMEDPEMLSLTEDAGGIRELAINDWVRNRILDGHWISPADDYFNHMNYGRPRLAPARHPCPWNRRAVYEGALDDGQQGCDGLEELTHPRPKTHLVPHPPTYPLAQQIYVAFQRQMREILLPPMRNVVRKLMMEASADGGDAGMRAHNMTVEDVVNELRDESAWYSGVDWLEVRQNRIEEEDRRRREREKDEDDSSSSSHSGGSHTTSPVLSTTTLQTTPSPPPVNKDEEAIVSSPLAGVPPPAPFAHLQTSSLRAAELLRPIPYVPVTTDHMAHYSREAFSLVRILGISEKRDVVLTAYLCRCGRRHARRYGTASALSASEP
;
A
#
# COMPACT_ATOMS: atom_id res chain seq x y z
N MET A 1 -28.45 27.05 -46.24
CA MET A 1 -28.00 27.24 -44.83
C MET A 1 -27.60 25.92 -44.18
N SER A 2 -28.50 24.93 -44.08
CA SER A 2 -28.19 23.60 -43.47
C SER A 2 -26.92 22.92 -44.02
N ARG A 3 -26.76 22.83 -45.35
CA ARG A 3 -25.55 22.27 -45.99
C ARG A 3 -24.25 22.97 -45.57
N LEU A 4 -24.29 24.29 -45.44
CA LEU A 4 -23.13 25.10 -45.08
C LEU A 4 -22.73 24.83 -43.62
N ILE A 5 -23.71 24.79 -42.71
CA ILE A 5 -23.50 24.44 -41.30
C ILE A 5 -22.88 23.05 -41.19
N THR A 6 -23.43 22.07 -41.90
CA THR A 6 -22.89 20.70 -41.93
C THR A 6 -21.46 20.65 -42.48
N THR A 7 -21.15 21.44 -43.51
CA THR A 7 -19.78 21.49 -44.04
C THR A 7 -18.80 21.99 -42.98
N TYR A 8 -19.11 23.07 -42.26
CA TYR A 8 -18.24 23.58 -41.19
C TYR A 8 -18.11 22.59 -40.03
N TYR A 9 -19.20 21.94 -39.64
CA TYR A 9 -19.18 20.91 -38.62
C TYR A 9 -18.27 19.73 -38.99
N LEU A 10 -18.32 19.26 -40.25
CA LEU A 10 -17.44 18.19 -40.71
C LEU A 10 -15.98 18.62 -40.79
N LEU A 11 -15.69 19.87 -41.16
CA LEU A 11 -14.31 20.37 -41.17
C LEU A 11 -13.73 20.36 -39.75
N ASP A 12 -14.53 20.77 -38.76
CA ASP A 12 -14.15 20.72 -37.36
C ASP A 12 -13.92 19.28 -36.87
N ILE A 13 -14.84 18.36 -37.16
CA ILE A 13 -14.67 16.94 -36.83
C ILE A 13 -13.46 16.33 -37.52
N SER A 14 -13.25 16.62 -38.81
CA SER A 14 -12.16 16.01 -39.56
C SER A 14 -10.80 16.47 -38.99
N ALA A 15 -10.71 17.73 -38.54
CA ALA A 15 -9.52 18.30 -37.93
C ALA A 15 -9.26 17.80 -36.50
N ASN A 16 -10.30 17.67 -35.68
CA ASN A 16 -10.18 17.37 -34.24
C ASN A 16 -10.53 15.93 -33.86
N GLY A 17 -11.06 15.16 -34.81
CA GLY A 17 -11.50 13.79 -34.57
C GLY A 17 -10.33 12.86 -34.31
N TYR A 18 -10.52 11.94 -33.37
CA TYR A 18 -9.52 10.93 -33.02
C TYR A 18 -9.13 10.07 -34.22
N VAL A 19 -7.82 9.91 -34.43
CA VAL A 19 -7.22 8.99 -35.40
C VAL A 19 -6.18 8.16 -34.63
N PRO A 20 -6.31 6.82 -34.58
CA PRO A 20 -5.32 5.97 -33.94
C PRO A 20 -3.92 6.21 -34.50
N LYS A 21 -2.90 6.19 -33.64
CA LYS A 21 -1.50 6.38 -34.04
C LYS A 21 -1.03 5.34 -35.06
N THR A 22 -1.68 4.18 -35.10
CA THR A 22 -1.42 3.14 -36.10
C THR A 22 -1.64 3.61 -37.55
N TRP A 23 -2.38 4.69 -37.77
CA TRP A 23 -2.58 5.29 -39.10
C TRP A 23 -1.71 6.53 -39.37
N GLU A 24 -0.83 6.93 -38.45
CA GLU A 24 0.07 8.07 -38.65
C GLU A 24 1.14 7.88 -39.74
N PRO A 25 1.73 6.68 -39.95
CA PRO A 25 2.76 6.48 -40.97
C PRO A 25 2.30 6.95 -42.36
N ARG A 26 3.20 7.65 -43.07
CA ARG A 26 2.87 8.31 -44.33
C ARG A 26 2.49 7.32 -45.43
N GLU A 27 3.05 6.12 -45.44
CA GLU A 27 2.72 5.10 -46.45
C GLU A 27 1.24 4.66 -46.35
N LEU A 28 0.61 4.82 -45.19
CA LEU A 28 -0.76 4.40 -44.93
C LEU A 28 -1.79 5.50 -45.21
N TRP A 29 -1.41 6.56 -45.92
CA TRP A 29 -2.29 7.69 -46.20
C TRP A 29 -3.60 7.28 -46.88
N PRO A 30 -3.64 6.41 -47.92
CA PRO A 30 -4.91 5.99 -48.52
C PRO A 30 -5.84 5.27 -47.53
N GLN A 31 -5.30 4.38 -46.70
CA GLN A 31 -6.04 3.63 -45.69
C GLN A 31 -6.54 4.54 -44.58
N ARG A 32 -5.69 5.48 -44.12
CA ARG A 32 -6.07 6.54 -43.18
C ARG A 32 -7.24 7.35 -43.73
N PHE A 33 -7.21 7.70 -45.02
CA PHE A 33 -8.31 8.42 -45.66
C PHE A 33 -9.62 7.63 -45.66
N ALA A 34 -9.56 6.34 -45.95
CA ALA A 34 -10.72 5.46 -45.85
C ALA A 34 -11.26 5.38 -44.42
N TYR A 35 -10.38 5.15 -43.43
CA TYR A 35 -10.72 5.13 -42.01
C TYR A 35 -11.40 6.42 -41.56
N THR A 36 -10.78 7.59 -41.79
CA THR A 36 -11.33 8.88 -41.36
C THR A 36 -12.62 9.22 -42.09
N THR A 37 -12.74 8.86 -43.37
CA THR A 37 -13.97 9.06 -44.14
C THR A 37 -15.12 8.25 -43.55
N PHE A 38 -14.87 7.01 -43.17
CA PHE A 38 -15.87 6.14 -42.54
C PHE A 38 -16.28 6.67 -41.14
N ARG A 39 -15.31 7.10 -40.33
CA ARG A 39 -15.56 7.80 -39.05
C ARG A 39 -16.42 9.05 -39.24
N ASP A 40 -16.02 9.94 -40.14
CA ASP A 40 -16.69 11.23 -40.37
C ASP A 40 -18.14 11.03 -40.90
N ALA A 41 -18.37 9.95 -41.66
CA ALA A 41 -19.70 9.60 -42.15
C ALA A 41 -20.67 9.28 -41.01
N LEU A 42 -20.23 8.69 -39.90
CA LEU A 42 -21.10 8.38 -38.76
C LEU A 42 -21.61 9.66 -38.08
N GLU A 43 -20.74 10.66 -37.91
CA GLU A 43 -21.15 11.96 -37.38
C GLU A 43 -22.08 12.69 -38.35
N PHE A 44 -21.85 12.55 -39.66
CA PHE A 44 -22.77 13.06 -40.67
C PHE A 44 -24.16 12.43 -40.51
N GLU A 45 -24.24 11.11 -40.35
CA GLU A 45 -25.51 10.41 -40.17
C GLU A 45 -26.18 10.76 -38.84
N ARG A 46 -25.39 11.00 -37.79
CA ARG A 46 -25.91 11.50 -36.51
C ARG A 46 -26.65 12.82 -36.68
N LEU A 47 -26.07 13.79 -37.40
CA LEU A 47 -26.77 15.05 -37.72
C LEU A 47 -28.06 14.81 -38.51
N ARG A 48 -28.04 13.87 -39.45
CA ARG A 48 -29.20 13.48 -40.25
C ARG A 48 -30.35 12.90 -39.40
N PHE A 49 -30.02 12.21 -38.31
CA PHE A 49 -31.01 11.70 -37.36
C PHE A 49 -31.50 12.80 -36.41
N LEU A 50 -30.61 13.66 -35.91
CA LEU A 50 -30.96 14.76 -34.98
C LEU A 50 -31.82 15.84 -35.63
N PHE A 51 -31.62 16.11 -36.94
CA PHE A 51 -32.37 17.14 -37.68
C PHE A 51 -33.11 16.55 -38.89
N PRO A 52 -34.27 15.91 -38.70
CA PRO A 52 -35.00 15.24 -39.78
C PRO A 52 -35.36 16.16 -40.96
N CYS A 53 -35.64 17.44 -40.70
CA CYS A 53 -35.93 18.42 -41.75
C CYS A 53 -34.72 18.73 -42.65
N TRP A 54 -33.50 18.41 -42.22
CA TRP A 54 -32.29 18.61 -43.02
C TRP A 54 -32.00 17.43 -43.96
N ARG A 55 -32.65 16.27 -43.77
CA ARG A 55 -32.41 15.04 -44.55
C ARG A 55 -32.34 15.26 -46.07
N PRO A 56 -33.29 15.94 -46.74
CA PRO A 56 -33.21 16.12 -48.21
C PRO A 56 -31.97 16.89 -48.67
N HIS A 57 -31.48 17.81 -47.84
CA HIS A 57 -30.28 18.59 -48.10
C HIS A 57 -29.00 17.80 -47.82
N LEU A 58 -29.03 16.96 -46.79
CA LEU A 58 -27.94 16.12 -46.30
C LEU A 58 -27.69 14.91 -47.20
N ASP A 59 -28.74 14.26 -47.70
CA ASP A 59 -28.65 13.06 -48.56
C ASP A 59 -27.95 13.36 -49.90
N ASN A 60 -27.99 14.63 -50.32
CA ASN A 60 -27.39 15.15 -51.55
C ASN A 60 -26.15 16.02 -51.28
N HIS A 61 -25.57 15.94 -50.08
CA HIS A 61 -24.37 16.69 -49.74
C HIS A 61 -23.13 16.14 -50.48
N ALA A 62 -22.20 17.02 -50.86
CA ALA A 62 -21.01 16.64 -51.63
C ALA A 62 -20.08 15.66 -50.91
N PHE A 63 -20.15 15.62 -49.57
CA PHE A 63 -19.43 14.64 -48.74
C PHE A 63 -19.67 13.20 -49.19
N TRP A 64 -20.90 12.83 -49.57
CA TRP A 64 -21.21 11.46 -49.97
C TRP A 64 -20.53 11.06 -51.28
N ASN A 65 -20.34 12.01 -52.21
CA ASN A 65 -19.54 11.76 -53.42
C ASN A 65 -18.08 11.44 -53.06
N LYS A 66 -17.50 12.20 -52.13
CA LYS A 66 -16.16 11.92 -51.61
C LYS A 66 -16.12 10.55 -50.93
N ALA A 67 -17.10 10.24 -50.08
CA ALA A 67 -17.13 9.00 -49.33
C ALA A 67 -17.19 7.77 -50.23
N VAL A 68 -18.04 7.80 -51.25
CA VAL A 68 -18.13 6.74 -52.27
C VAL A 68 -16.83 6.66 -53.07
N ALA A 69 -16.27 7.79 -53.52
CA ALA A 69 -15.02 7.77 -54.31
C ALA A 69 -13.81 7.24 -53.52
N VAL A 70 -13.77 7.44 -52.20
CA VAL A 70 -12.71 6.90 -51.33
C VAL A 70 -12.91 5.40 -51.09
N LEU A 71 -14.15 4.96 -50.86
CA LEU A 71 -14.45 3.58 -50.49
C LEU A 71 -14.74 2.67 -51.68
N ASP A 72 -14.96 3.18 -52.88
CA ASP A 72 -15.07 2.42 -54.14
C ASP A 72 -14.43 3.24 -55.28
N PRO A 73 -13.10 3.41 -55.27
CA PRO A 73 -12.41 4.24 -56.25
C PRO A 73 -12.51 3.70 -57.69
N MET A 74 -12.81 2.41 -57.85
CA MET A 74 -13.01 1.78 -59.16
C MET A 74 -14.46 1.88 -59.65
N GLY A 75 -15.39 2.36 -58.82
CA GLY A 75 -16.79 2.51 -59.20
C GLY A 75 -17.51 1.19 -59.45
N THR A 76 -17.08 0.13 -58.77
CA THR A 76 -17.64 -1.23 -58.89
C THR A 76 -19.14 -1.23 -58.64
N TYR A 77 -19.60 -0.41 -57.69
CA TYR A 77 -21.01 -0.29 -57.30
C TYR A 77 -21.77 0.82 -58.01
N ASN A 78 -21.20 1.51 -59.00
CA ASN A 78 -21.89 2.58 -59.72
C ASN A 78 -23.24 2.13 -60.30
N HIS A 79 -23.36 0.85 -60.68
CA HIS A 79 -24.60 0.25 -61.17
C HIS A 79 -25.72 0.24 -60.12
N LEU A 80 -25.40 0.25 -58.82
CA LEU A 80 -26.36 0.32 -57.72
C LEU A 80 -26.94 1.73 -57.47
N THR A 81 -26.43 2.77 -58.14
CA THR A 81 -27.00 4.12 -58.03
C THR A 81 -28.36 4.27 -58.72
N VAL A 82 -28.73 3.28 -59.54
CA VAL A 82 -29.94 3.27 -60.35
C VAL A 82 -30.82 2.09 -59.96
N VAL A 83 -32.03 2.37 -59.46
CA VAL A 83 -33.02 1.33 -59.18
C VAL A 83 -33.94 1.21 -60.39
N GLN A 84 -33.87 0.07 -61.08
CA GLN A 84 -34.87 -0.32 -62.07
C GLN A 84 -35.91 -1.22 -61.39
N PRO A 85 -37.14 -0.74 -61.14
CA PRO A 85 -38.18 -1.61 -60.59
C PRO A 85 -38.52 -2.71 -61.59
N THR A 86 -38.67 -3.95 -61.10
CA THR A 86 -39.11 -5.08 -61.91
C THR A 86 -40.46 -4.74 -62.55
N PRO A 87 -40.64 -4.88 -63.87
CA PRO A 87 -41.89 -4.54 -64.53
C PRO A 87 -43.02 -5.39 -63.95
N THR A 88 -43.98 -4.75 -63.28
CA THR A 88 -45.22 -5.38 -62.88
C THR A 88 -46.14 -5.48 -64.10
N THR A 89 -46.81 -6.63 -64.25
CA THR A 89 -47.66 -6.95 -65.39
C THR A 89 -48.73 -5.85 -65.59
N GLY A 90 -48.58 -5.04 -66.65
CA GLY A 90 -49.58 -4.02 -67.04
C GLY A 90 -49.13 -2.56 -67.07
N SER A 91 -47.86 -2.22 -66.77
CA SER A 91 -47.35 -0.85 -66.93
C SER A 91 -46.02 -0.80 -67.69
N ASN A 92 -46.02 -0.12 -68.84
CA ASN A 92 -44.83 0.08 -69.69
C ASN A 92 -43.98 1.30 -69.27
N ALA A 93 -44.37 2.02 -68.21
CA ALA A 93 -43.66 3.19 -67.72
C ALA A 93 -42.80 2.82 -66.49
N VAL A 94 -41.62 2.24 -66.74
CA VAL A 94 -40.61 2.01 -65.69
C VAL A 94 -39.91 3.34 -65.41
N LEU A 95 -40.31 4.04 -64.34
CA LEU A 95 -39.59 5.21 -63.84
C LEU A 95 -38.26 4.74 -63.23
N ILE A 96 -37.16 5.03 -63.93
CA ILE A 96 -35.81 4.80 -63.43
C ILE A 96 -35.56 5.77 -62.27
N GLY A 97 -35.52 5.25 -61.04
CA GLY A 97 -35.23 6.04 -59.84
C GLY A 97 -33.72 6.13 -59.61
N ARG A 98 -33.17 7.35 -59.54
CA ARG A 98 -31.79 7.57 -59.08
C ARG A 98 -31.77 7.68 -57.56
N MET A 99 -30.91 6.90 -56.93
CA MET A 99 -30.70 6.96 -55.49
C MET A 99 -29.91 8.22 -55.12
N SER A 100 -30.15 8.75 -53.93
CA SER A 100 -29.25 9.75 -53.36
C SER A 100 -27.87 9.13 -53.08
N MET A 101 -26.83 9.95 -53.06
CA MET A 101 -25.47 9.46 -52.81
C MET A 101 -25.31 8.89 -51.40
N TRP A 102 -26.07 9.38 -50.42
CA TRP A 102 -26.16 8.75 -49.09
C TRP A 102 -26.73 7.33 -49.14
N GLN A 103 -27.83 7.12 -49.86
CA GLN A 103 -28.42 5.78 -50.00
C GLN A 103 -27.47 4.83 -50.74
N HIS A 104 -26.79 5.33 -51.78
CA HIS A 104 -25.79 4.56 -52.49
C HIS A 104 -24.61 4.16 -51.59
N TYR A 105 -24.09 5.10 -50.79
CA TYR A 105 -23.08 4.84 -49.78
C TYR A 105 -23.53 3.74 -48.80
N ARG A 106 -24.76 3.82 -48.28
CA ARG A 106 -25.31 2.80 -47.37
C ARG A 106 -25.39 1.41 -48.01
N HIS A 107 -25.94 1.32 -49.22
CA HIS A 107 -26.01 0.06 -49.96
C HIS A 107 -24.62 -0.55 -50.21
N MET A 108 -23.62 0.29 -50.52
CA MET A 108 -22.24 -0.15 -50.66
C MET A 108 -21.70 -0.73 -49.35
N LEU A 109 -21.90 -0.06 -48.21
CA LEU A 109 -21.44 -0.57 -46.91
C LEU A 109 -22.17 -1.86 -46.49
N ASP A 110 -23.46 -1.99 -46.80
CA ASP A 110 -24.26 -3.18 -46.48
C ASP A 110 -23.76 -4.42 -47.23
N ALA A 111 -23.15 -4.23 -48.40
CA ALA A 111 -22.59 -5.28 -49.24
C ALA A 111 -21.05 -5.45 -49.13
N SER A 112 -20.38 -4.60 -48.34
CA SER A 112 -18.92 -4.57 -48.26
C SER A 112 -18.39 -4.98 -46.89
N CYS A 113 -17.22 -5.60 -46.87
CA CYS A 113 -16.45 -5.75 -45.64
C CYS A 113 -15.70 -4.46 -45.33
N ILE A 114 -16.05 -3.80 -44.22
CA ILE A 114 -15.44 -2.51 -43.85
C ILE A 114 -13.93 -2.63 -43.62
N VAL A 115 -13.49 -3.73 -43.00
CA VAL A 115 -12.06 -3.99 -42.76
C VAL A 115 -11.28 -4.04 -44.07
N CYS A 116 -11.76 -4.79 -45.08
CA CYS A 116 -11.14 -4.80 -46.41
C CYS A 116 -11.10 -3.40 -47.04
N ARG A 117 -12.20 -2.63 -46.96
CA ARG A 117 -12.27 -1.30 -47.58
C ARG A 117 -11.31 -0.30 -46.95
N VAL A 118 -11.07 -0.42 -45.64
CA VAL A 118 -10.11 0.42 -44.93
C VAL A 118 -8.67 0.02 -45.24
N ASN A 119 -8.34 -1.27 -45.22
CA ASN A 119 -6.95 -1.73 -45.37
C ASN A 119 -6.48 -1.78 -46.83
N PHE A 120 -7.38 -2.02 -47.78
CA PHE A 120 -7.08 -2.14 -49.21
C PHE A 120 -8.04 -1.31 -50.07
N PRO A 121 -8.04 0.03 -49.96
CA PRO A 121 -9.03 0.89 -50.62
C PRO A 121 -9.01 0.76 -52.16
N TYR A 122 -7.86 0.45 -52.76
CA TYR A 122 -7.72 0.30 -54.22
C TYR A 122 -7.92 -1.14 -54.74
N ASN A 123 -8.03 -2.12 -53.84
CA ASN A 123 -8.33 -3.51 -54.24
C ASN A 123 -9.86 -3.69 -54.33
N GLY A 124 -10.34 -4.57 -55.20
CA GLY A 124 -11.74 -5.00 -55.23
C GLY A 124 -12.09 -6.03 -54.14
N GLU A 125 -11.09 -6.55 -53.43
CA GLU A 125 -11.31 -7.46 -52.30
C GLU A 125 -12.22 -6.84 -51.23
N GLY A 126 -13.11 -7.68 -50.69
CA GLY A 126 -14.10 -7.26 -49.70
C GLY A 126 -15.40 -6.67 -50.27
N LEU A 127 -15.45 -6.32 -51.55
CA LEU A 127 -16.70 -5.93 -52.23
C LEU A 127 -17.59 -7.16 -52.45
N CYS A 128 -18.90 -7.01 -52.24
CA CYS A 128 -19.95 -8.02 -52.39
C CYS A 128 -19.80 -9.24 -51.46
N THR A 129 -18.88 -9.15 -50.49
CA THR A 129 -18.63 -10.21 -49.51
C THR A 129 -19.11 -9.84 -48.11
N GLY A 130 -19.47 -8.57 -47.89
CA GLY A 130 -20.10 -8.12 -46.66
C GLY A 130 -21.49 -8.73 -46.53
N ALA A 131 -21.79 -9.28 -45.36
CA ALA A 131 -23.11 -9.81 -45.06
C ALA A 131 -23.52 -9.37 -43.66
N GLY A 132 -24.73 -8.82 -43.49
CA GLY A 132 -25.24 -8.41 -42.17
C GLY A 132 -25.28 -9.53 -41.12
N LYS A 133 -25.29 -10.80 -41.57
CA LYS A 133 -25.14 -12.00 -40.70
C LYS A 133 -23.73 -12.15 -40.11
N ARG A 134 -22.75 -11.37 -40.58
CA ARG A 134 -21.35 -11.37 -40.18
C ARG A 134 -21.00 -9.94 -39.81
N SER A 135 -21.26 -9.57 -38.58
CA SER A 135 -20.96 -8.24 -38.06
C SER A 135 -20.20 -8.33 -36.75
N SER A 136 -19.39 -7.32 -36.46
CA SER A 136 -18.64 -7.18 -35.21
C SER A 136 -18.77 -5.75 -34.70
N GLN A 137 -18.67 -5.59 -33.38
CA GLN A 137 -18.75 -4.31 -32.72
C GLN A 137 -17.36 -3.66 -32.68
N THR A 138 -17.31 -2.36 -32.95
CA THR A 138 -16.08 -1.57 -32.94
C THR A 138 -16.24 -0.37 -32.04
N LEU A 139 -15.13 0.12 -31.50
CA LEU A 139 -15.17 1.17 -30.47
C LEU A 139 -15.71 2.48 -31.05
N ILE A 140 -15.24 2.83 -32.25
CA ILE A 140 -15.52 4.12 -32.89
C ILE A 140 -16.62 4.00 -33.93
N HIS A 141 -16.69 2.88 -34.66
CA HIS A 141 -17.56 2.76 -35.82
C HIS A 141 -18.88 2.04 -35.55
N GLY A 142 -19.11 1.61 -34.32
CA GLY A 142 -20.27 0.79 -33.98
C GLY A 142 -20.21 -0.58 -34.64
N GLN A 143 -21.37 -1.09 -35.07
CA GLN A 143 -21.48 -2.39 -35.70
C GLN A 143 -21.10 -2.30 -37.19
N ILE A 144 -20.14 -3.11 -37.62
CA ILE A 144 -19.64 -3.14 -39.01
C ILE A 144 -19.93 -4.50 -39.67
N ASN A 145 -20.09 -4.49 -41.00
CA ASN A 145 -20.23 -5.72 -41.78
C ASN A 145 -18.86 -6.29 -42.19
N LEU A 146 -18.76 -7.62 -42.18
CA LEU A 146 -17.53 -8.37 -42.36
C LEU A 146 -17.65 -9.42 -43.46
N CYS A 147 -16.52 -9.73 -44.10
CA CYS A 147 -16.41 -10.86 -45.00
C CYS A 147 -16.28 -12.18 -44.21
N LYS A 148 -16.09 -13.31 -44.91
CA LYS A 148 -15.87 -14.60 -44.25
C LYS A 148 -14.56 -14.64 -43.44
N GLU A 149 -13.51 -14.03 -43.98
CA GLU A 149 -12.18 -14.06 -43.38
C GLU A 149 -12.08 -13.17 -42.14
N HIS A 150 -12.64 -11.96 -42.19
CA HIS A 150 -12.63 -11.02 -41.06
C HIS A 150 -13.66 -11.33 -39.97
N ARG A 151 -14.47 -12.38 -40.11
CA ARG A 151 -15.37 -12.83 -39.04
C ARG A 151 -14.61 -13.49 -37.87
N LYS A 152 -13.37 -13.92 -38.07
CA LYS A 152 -12.56 -14.54 -37.00
C LYS A 152 -12.20 -13.45 -35.98
N GLY A 153 -12.34 -13.74 -34.67
CA GLY A 153 -12.25 -12.73 -33.60
C GLY A 153 -10.96 -11.90 -33.60
N THR A 154 -9.83 -12.49 -34.01
CA THR A 154 -8.50 -11.84 -34.04
C THR A 154 -8.06 -11.38 -35.43
N ALA A 155 -8.92 -11.42 -36.45
CA ALA A 155 -8.54 -11.07 -37.82
C ALA A 155 -8.27 -9.57 -38.04
N PHE A 156 -8.72 -8.71 -37.12
CA PHE A 156 -8.50 -7.27 -37.18
C PHE A 156 -8.62 -6.64 -35.79
N CYS A 157 -8.13 -5.41 -35.64
CA CYS A 157 -8.28 -4.64 -34.42
C CYS A 157 -9.64 -3.91 -34.38
N GLY A 158 -10.48 -4.16 -33.37
CA GLY A 158 -11.77 -3.48 -33.22
C GLY A 158 -11.72 -1.99 -32.85
N VAL A 159 -10.52 -1.44 -32.63
CA VAL A 159 -10.29 -0.01 -32.37
C VAL A 159 -9.88 0.73 -33.64
N CYS A 160 -8.80 0.29 -34.29
CA CYS A 160 -8.25 0.97 -35.47
C CYS A 160 -8.63 0.34 -36.80
N LEU A 161 -9.34 -0.80 -36.82
CA LEU A 161 -9.71 -1.57 -38.02
C LEU A 161 -8.52 -2.07 -38.85
N ARG A 162 -7.28 -1.98 -38.34
CA ARG A 162 -6.11 -2.59 -38.99
C ARG A 162 -6.31 -4.09 -39.06
N GLU A 163 -6.12 -4.65 -40.25
CA GLU A 163 -6.17 -6.09 -40.50
C GLU A 163 -4.91 -6.76 -39.93
N ALA A 164 -5.10 -7.90 -39.26
CA ALA A 164 -3.99 -8.75 -38.83
C ALA A 164 -3.41 -9.50 -40.04
N PRO A 165 -2.09 -9.65 -40.16
CA PRO A 165 -1.48 -10.44 -41.24
C PRO A 165 -2.06 -11.85 -41.30
N ARG A 166 -2.23 -12.37 -42.51
CA ARG A 166 -2.62 -13.78 -42.69
C ARG A 166 -1.41 -14.65 -42.35
N LEU A 167 -1.61 -15.67 -41.51
CA LEU A 167 -0.59 -16.61 -41.01
C LEU A 167 0.31 -17.25 -42.10
N GLU A 168 -0.07 -17.20 -43.38
CA GLU A 168 0.70 -17.79 -44.49
C GLU A 168 1.83 -16.88 -45.05
N LEU A 169 1.98 -15.65 -44.56
CA LEU A 169 2.99 -14.68 -45.03
C LEU A 169 3.95 -14.26 -43.89
N GLU A 170 4.82 -15.19 -43.47
CA GLU A 170 5.93 -14.89 -42.55
C GLU A 170 6.94 -13.89 -43.15
N GLU A 171 7.06 -13.77 -44.48
CA GLU A 171 7.99 -12.84 -45.14
C GLU A 171 7.59 -11.36 -44.94
N ASP A 172 6.31 -11.06 -44.69
CA ASP A 172 5.80 -9.70 -44.46
C ASP A 172 6.14 -9.17 -43.04
N TYR A 173 6.54 -10.05 -42.11
CA TYR A 173 7.06 -9.63 -40.79
C TYR A 173 8.32 -8.77 -40.92
N ALA A 174 9.10 -8.95 -42.00
CA ALA A 174 10.39 -8.28 -42.20
C ALA A 174 10.27 -6.86 -42.79
N GLN A 175 9.12 -6.48 -43.37
CA GLN A 175 8.99 -5.24 -44.17
C GLN A 175 8.26 -4.07 -43.45
N GLY A 176 7.70 -4.27 -42.26
CA GLY A 176 7.22 -3.16 -41.42
C GLY A 176 6.09 -3.53 -40.47
N MET A 177 6.34 -3.33 -39.16
CA MET A 177 5.41 -3.37 -38.01
C MET A 177 4.09 -4.16 -38.25
N PRO A 178 4.15 -5.50 -38.26
CA PRO A 178 2.96 -6.33 -38.40
C PRO A 178 1.94 -5.97 -37.31
N VAL A 179 0.67 -5.92 -37.71
CA VAL A 179 -0.44 -5.65 -36.78
C VAL A 179 -0.71 -6.93 -36.02
N CYS A 180 -0.05 -7.12 -34.89
CA CYS A 180 -0.38 -8.21 -33.99
C CYS A 180 -1.71 -7.89 -33.29
N CYS A 181 -2.78 -8.58 -33.72
CA CYS A 181 -4.08 -8.54 -33.04
C CYS A 181 -4.22 -9.79 -32.16
N VAL A 182 -4.60 -9.57 -30.92
CA VAL A 182 -4.85 -10.61 -29.92
C VAL A 182 -6.20 -10.35 -29.27
N GLU A 183 -6.76 -11.38 -28.65
CA GLU A 183 -8.03 -11.31 -27.94
C GLU A 183 -7.99 -10.20 -26.88
N ASN A 184 -9.13 -9.55 -26.68
CA ASN A 184 -9.23 -8.44 -25.75
C ASN A 184 -9.79 -8.90 -24.40
N GLU A 185 -8.97 -8.84 -23.35
CA GLU A 185 -9.42 -9.10 -21.98
C GLU A 185 -9.86 -7.82 -21.23
N ASP A 186 -9.46 -6.64 -21.71
CA ASP A 186 -9.81 -5.35 -21.10
C ASP A 186 -11.20 -4.86 -21.55
N GLU A 187 -12.25 -5.42 -20.94
CA GLU A 187 -13.65 -5.01 -21.14
C GLU A 187 -13.98 -3.64 -20.50
N GLU A 188 -13.13 -3.13 -19.59
CA GLU A 188 -13.31 -1.79 -19.01
C GLU A 188 -12.96 -0.70 -20.02
N THR A 189 -11.81 -0.86 -20.69
CA THR A 189 -11.32 0.10 -21.69
C THR A 189 -12.01 -0.10 -23.05
N TRP A 190 -12.24 -1.35 -23.46
CA TRP A 190 -12.78 -1.69 -24.77
C TRP A 190 -13.96 -2.66 -24.68
N PRO A 191 -15.13 -2.20 -24.21
CA PRO A 191 -16.28 -3.07 -24.04
C PRO A 191 -16.77 -3.66 -25.37
N LYS A 192 -17.01 -4.98 -25.41
CA LYS A 192 -17.52 -5.72 -26.57
C LYS A 192 -16.58 -5.73 -27.79
N ILE A 193 -15.31 -5.40 -27.60
CA ILE A 193 -14.31 -5.50 -28.65
C ILE A 193 -13.66 -6.88 -28.57
N GLU A 194 -13.65 -7.62 -29.68
CA GLU A 194 -13.13 -8.99 -29.70
C GLU A 194 -11.60 -9.04 -29.67
N ALA A 195 -10.94 -8.11 -30.37
CA ALA A 195 -9.49 -8.07 -30.45
C ALA A 195 -8.92 -6.66 -30.55
N THR A 196 -7.75 -6.46 -29.95
CA THR A 196 -6.99 -5.22 -30.01
C THR A 196 -5.59 -5.47 -30.59
N CYS A 197 -5.00 -4.43 -31.20
CA CYS A 197 -3.62 -4.49 -31.65
C CYS A 197 -2.68 -3.83 -30.65
N ARG A 198 -1.41 -4.26 -30.67
CA ARG A 198 -0.32 -3.69 -29.87
C ARG A 198 -0.29 -2.16 -29.86
N GLY A 199 -0.46 -1.52 -31.02
CA GLY A 199 -0.43 -0.07 -31.15
C GLY A 199 -1.57 0.63 -30.41
N CYS A 200 -2.80 0.12 -30.52
CA CYS A 200 -3.94 0.67 -29.79
C CYS A 200 -3.83 0.42 -28.28
N ARG A 201 -3.27 -0.73 -27.86
CA ARG A 201 -2.99 -0.99 -26.44
C ARG A 201 -1.95 -0.04 -25.87
N THR A 202 -0.83 0.12 -26.56
CA THR A 202 0.23 1.07 -26.21
C THR A 202 -0.32 2.48 -26.07
N GLU A 203 -1.09 2.93 -27.06
CA GLU A 203 -1.68 4.28 -27.06
C GLU A 203 -2.63 4.48 -25.88
N ALA A 204 -3.55 3.54 -25.63
CA ALA A 204 -4.51 3.64 -24.53
C ALA A 204 -3.83 3.55 -23.15
N PHE A 205 -2.85 2.66 -23.00
CA PHE A 205 -2.06 2.53 -21.78
C PHE A 205 -1.37 3.84 -21.42
N TRP A 206 -0.56 4.39 -22.33
CA TRP A 206 0.15 5.64 -22.07
C TRP A 206 -0.78 6.84 -21.95
N LYS A 207 -1.91 6.84 -22.67
CA LYS A 207 -2.94 7.86 -22.46
C LYS A 207 -3.51 7.80 -21.05
N ARG A 208 -3.75 6.60 -20.50
CA ARG A 208 -4.22 6.42 -19.11
C ARG A 208 -3.16 6.85 -18.11
N VAL A 209 -1.92 6.36 -18.25
CA VAL A 209 -0.77 6.75 -17.39
C VAL A 209 -0.63 8.28 -17.32
N ASN A 210 -0.73 8.96 -18.47
CA ASN A 210 -0.58 10.42 -18.54
C ASN A 210 -1.72 11.21 -17.87
N MET A 211 -2.84 10.58 -17.47
CA MET A 211 -3.92 11.27 -16.76
C MET A 211 -3.55 11.62 -15.31
N ARG A 212 -2.58 10.91 -14.71
CA ARG A 212 -2.22 11.07 -13.30
C ARG A 212 -0.69 11.08 -13.14
N PRO A 213 -0.09 12.14 -12.56
CA PRO A 213 1.34 12.19 -12.32
C PRO A 213 1.84 11.02 -11.46
N GLU A 214 1.01 10.52 -10.54
CA GLU A 214 1.35 9.40 -9.68
C GLU A 214 1.61 8.11 -10.48
N TRP A 215 0.79 7.86 -11.52
CA TRP A 215 0.99 6.71 -12.42
C TRP A 215 2.22 6.86 -13.29
N GLN A 216 2.55 8.08 -13.72
CA GLN A 216 3.78 8.31 -14.46
C GLN A 216 5.00 7.93 -13.64
N VAL A 217 5.04 8.32 -12.36
CA VAL A 217 6.15 7.97 -11.46
C VAL A 217 6.15 6.48 -11.10
N ALA A 218 4.97 5.87 -10.96
CA ALA A 218 4.86 4.45 -10.63
C ALA A 218 5.37 3.53 -11.74
N VAL A 219 5.16 3.91 -13.01
CA VAL A 219 5.60 3.18 -14.21
C VAL A 219 7.00 3.62 -14.69
N ASP A 220 7.57 4.71 -14.14
CA ASP A 220 8.88 5.21 -14.56
C ASP A 220 10.04 4.31 -14.10
N GLN A 221 10.49 3.48 -15.04
CA GLN A 221 11.58 2.52 -14.86
C GLN A 221 12.95 3.18 -14.63
N ARG A 222 13.12 4.49 -14.91
CA ARG A 222 14.44 5.14 -14.82
C ARG A 222 14.96 5.22 -13.39
N ARG A 223 14.07 5.23 -12.40
CA ARG A 223 14.45 5.31 -10.98
C ARG A 223 14.89 3.96 -10.41
N TRP A 224 14.33 2.85 -10.91
CA TRP A 224 14.50 1.52 -10.33
C TRP A 224 14.59 0.41 -11.39
N PRO A 225 15.56 0.44 -12.32
CA PRO A 225 15.51 -0.40 -13.53
C PRO A 225 15.45 -1.90 -13.25
N MET A 226 16.20 -2.39 -12.24
CA MET A 226 16.24 -3.81 -11.88
C MET A 226 15.09 -4.24 -10.93
N LEU A 227 14.65 -3.35 -10.03
CA LEU A 227 13.67 -3.66 -8.98
C LEU A 227 12.22 -3.54 -9.46
N ASP A 228 11.98 -3.18 -10.72
CA ASP A 228 10.65 -2.97 -11.30
C ASP A 228 10.28 -3.99 -12.39
N TRP A 229 10.87 -5.19 -12.31
CA TRP A 229 10.66 -6.29 -13.25
C TRP A 229 9.17 -6.65 -13.39
N GLU A 230 8.40 -6.71 -12.30
CA GLU A 230 6.99 -7.15 -12.33
C GLU A 230 6.09 -6.13 -13.03
N THR A 231 6.31 -4.82 -12.77
CA THR A 231 5.58 -3.76 -13.48
C THR A 231 5.92 -3.79 -14.95
N ARG A 232 7.21 -3.95 -15.29
CA ARG A 232 7.66 -4.04 -16.68
C ARG A 232 7.02 -5.23 -17.39
N GLN A 233 7.09 -6.42 -16.80
CA GLN A 233 6.49 -7.63 -17.33
C GLN A 233 4.98 -7.47 -17.49
N SER A 234 4.29 -6.88 -16.52
CA SER A 234 2.85 -6.61 -16.60
C SER A 234 2.50 -5.66 -17.76
N VAL A 235 3.29 -4.61 -17.97
CA VAL A 235 3.13 -3.69 -19.10
C VAL A 235 3.39 -4.41 -20.43
N GLU A 236 4.43 -5.21 -20.51
CA GLU A 236 4.79 -5.98 -21.72
C GLU A 236 3.72 -7.05 -22.04
N SER A 237 3.30 -7.85 -21.07
CA SER A 237 2.20 -8.82 -21.22
C SER A 237 0.91 -8.15 -21.70
N PHE A 238 0.52 -7.02 -21.11
CA PHE A 238 -0.65 -6.27 -21.58
C PHE A 238 -0.46 -5.76 -23.01
N ILE A 239 0.67 -5.10 -23.32
CA ILE A 239 0.88 -4.48 -24.63
C ILE A 239 1.03 -5.54 -25.74
N ASP A 240 1.76 -6.61 -25.49
CA ASP A 240 2.12 -7.60 -26.52
C ASP A 240 1.08 -8.72 -26.61
N LEU A 241 0.66 -9.27 -25.46
CA LEU A 241 -0.24 -10.44 -25.39
C LEU A 241 -1.70 -10.06 -25.16
N GLY A 242 -1.99 -8.83 -24.72
CA GLY A 242 -3.37 -8.40 -24.44
C GLY A 242 -3.95 -8.98 -23.14
N GLU A 243 -3.08 -9.50 -22.28
CA GLU A 243 -3.45 -10.10 -20.99
C GLU A 243 -3.83 -9.04 -19.95
N GLY A 244 -4.96 -9.25 -19.28
CA GLY A 244 -5.47 -8.37 -18.23
C GLY A 244 -6.00 -7.02 -18.72
N SER A 245 -6.22 -6.10 -17.76
CA SER A 245 -6.68 -4.73 -18.04
C SER A 245 -5.63 -3.67 -17.74
N ILE A 246 -5.77 -2.47 -18.34
CA ILE A 246 -4.91 -1.32 -17.99
C ILE A 246 -4.95 -1.04 -16.48
N ARG A 247 -6.11 -1.24 -15.85
CA ARG A 247 -6.29 -1.03 -14.42
C ARG A 247 -5.45 -2.01 -13.59
N ASP A 248 -5.40 -3.27 -13.97
CA ASP A 248 -4.61 -4.28 -13.25
C ASP A 248 -3.11 -3.96 -13.33
N VAL A 249 -2.62 -3.59 -14.51
CA VAL A 249 -1.22 -3.16 -14.71
C VAL A 249 -0.88 -1.94 -13.86
N LEU A 250 -1.76 -0.94 -13.83
CA LEU A 250 -1.55 0.26 -13.00
C LEU A 250 -1.61 -0.06 -11.51
N GLN A 251 -2.46 -1.01 -11.10
CA GLN A 251 -2.53 -1.46 -9.72
C GLN A 251 -1.21 -2.09 -9.27
N VAL A 252 -0.63 -2.97 -10.09
CA VAL A 252 0.70 -3.56 -9.85
C VAL A 252 1.76 -2.47 -9.75
N ALA A 253 1.77 -1.53 -10.70
CA ALA A 253 2.72 -0.41 -10.72
C ALA A 253 2.64 0.44 -9.43
N GLU A 254 1.44 0.80 -8.99
CA GLU A 254 1.23 1.58 -7.78
C GLU A 254 1.70 0.82 -6.52
N GLU A 255 1.36 -0.46 -6.38
CA GLU A 255 1.80 -1.28 -5.24
C GLU A 255 3.32 -1.37 -5.16
N LYS A 256 3.96 -1.71 -6.28
CA LYS A 256 5.41 -1.88 -6.36
C LYS A 256 6.13 -0.55 -6.14
N HIS A 257 5.61 0.54 -6.68
CA HIS A 257 6.12 1.88 -6.40
C HIS A 257 6.00 2.24 -4.92
N TRP A 258 4.87 1.95 -4.28
CA TRP A 258 4.68 2.21 -2.85
C TRP A 258 5.66 1.40 -1.99
N LEU A 259 5.81 0.10 -2.27
CA LEU A 259 6.74 -0.77 -1.54
C LEU A 259 8.17 -0.25 -1.64
N ARG A 260 8.65 0.11 -2.83
CA ARG A 260 10.01 0.65 -3.01
C ARG A 260 10.21 2.03 -2.39
N SER A 261 9.19 2.86 -2.41
CA SER A 261 9.31 4.25 -1.94
C SER A 261 9.25 4.38 -0.42
N TYR A 262 8.55 3.47 0.25
CA TYR A 262 8.25 3.59 1.67
C TYR A 262 8.76 2.43 2.52
N THR A 263 9.23 1.34 1.93
CA THR A 263 9.83 0.21 2.66
C THR A 263 11.27 -0.04 2.20
N LYS A 264 12.00 -0.87 2.93
CA LYS A 264 13.37 -1.28 2.59
C LYS A 264 13.42 -2.50 1.67
N ILE A 265 12.35 -2.77 0.91
CA ILE A 265 12.26 -3.97 0.06
C ILE A 265 13.41 -4.05 -0.95
N GLY A 266 13.84 -2.92 -1.52
CA GLY A 266 14.95 -2.89 -2.48
C GLY A 266 16.26 -3.38 -1.86
N ASP A 267 16.64 -2.81 -0.71
CA ASP A 267 17.86 -3.18 0.01
C ASP A 267 17.79 -4.63 0.51
N MET A 268 16.64 -5.04 1.06
CA MET A 268 16.45 -6.40 1.56
C MET A 268 16.49 -7.45 0.44
N LEU A 269 15.95 -7.13 -0.74
CA LEU A 269 15.98 -8.02 -1.89
C LEU A 269 17.42 -8.17 -2.42
N GLN A 270 18.16 -7.07 -2.53
CA GLN A 270 19.57 -7.12 -2.92
C GLN A 270 20.41 -7.94 -1.94
N GLN A 271 20.21 -7.75 -0.63
CA GLN A 271 20.90 -8.53 0.40
C GLN A 271 20.54 -10.02 0.33
N ALA A 272 19.27 -10.35 0.09
CA ALA A 272 18.81 -11.73 -0.01
C ALA A 272 19.40 -12.45 -1.24
N LEU A 273 19.46 -11.76 -2.39
CA LEU A 273 20.10 -12.30 -3.59
C LEU A 273 21.59 -12.54 -3.37
N ALA A 274 22.29 -11.57 -2.77
CA ALA A 274 23.71 -11.72 -2.43
C ALA A 274 23.95 -12.89 -1.46
N ALA A 275 23.09 -13.06 -0.45
CA ALA A 275 23.16 -14.16 0.51
C ALA A 275 22.88 -15.52 -0.13
N SER A 276 21.87 -15.62 -1.01
CA SER A 276 21.53 -16.84 -1.76
C SER A 276 22.71 -17.29 -2.63
N LYS A 277 23.36 -16.35 -3.32
CA LYS A 277 24.57 -16.61 -4.11
C LYS A 277 25.73 -17.07 -3.24
N PHE A 278 25.98 -16.41 -2.11
CA PHE A 278 27.03 -16.81 -1.19
C PHE A 278 26.80 -18.24 -0.67
N ALA A 279 25.57 -18.57 -0.28
CA ALA A 279 25.21 -19.92 0.16
C ALA A 279 25.44 -20.96 -0.95
N SER A 280 25.01 -20.67 -2.18
CA SER A 280 25.21 -21.56 -3.34
C SER A 280 26.71 -21.82 -3.63
N ARG A 281 27.57 -20.79 -3.54
CA ARG A 281 29.03 -20.93 -3.71
C ARG A 281 29.66 -21.78 -2.63
N VAL A 282 29.25 -21.58 -1.37
CA VAL A 282 29.72 -22.39 -0.23
C VAL A 282 29.32 -23.85 -0.42
N ASP A 283 28.08 -24.12 -0.84
CA ASP A 283 27.57 -25.47 -1.07
C ASP A 283 28.25 -26.16 -2.28
N ALA A 284 28.64 -25.40 -3.30
CA ALA A 284 29.40 -25.91 -4.45
C ALA A 284 30.87 -26.26 -4.13
N GLY A 285 31.37 -25.95 -2.93
CA GLY A 285 32.74 -26.21 -2.52
C GLY A 285 33.78 -25.28 -3.15
N GLU A 286 33.34 -24.24 -3.87
CA GLU A 286 34.19 -23.22 -4.49
C GLU A 286 34.50 -22.11 -3.47
N ALA A 287 35.19 -22.47 -2.39
CA ALA A 287 35.46 -21.53 -1.30
C ALA A 287 36.41 -20.38 -1.70
N TYR A 288 37.13 -20.47 -2.84
CA TYR A 288 38.13 -19.49 -3.30
C TYR A 288 38.32 -19.48 -4.83
N GLY A 289 37.25 -19.60 -5.62
CA GLY A 289 37.28 -19.32 -7.07
C GLY A 289 37.23 -17.81 -7.33
N SER A 290 38.07 -17.27 -8.20
CA SER A 290 38.22 -15.83 -8.43
C SER A 290 36.91 -15.13 -8.80
N ASP A 291 36.74 -13.93 -8.24
CA ASP A 291 35.58 -13.02 -8.29
C ASP A 291 35.14 -12.55 -9.72
N GLU A 292 35.69 -13.11 -10.80
CA GLU A 292 35.63 -12.53 -12.15
C GLU A 292 34.67 -13.20 -13.16
N GLU A 293 34.00 -14.32 -12.84
CA GLU A 293 33.18 -15.05 -13.84
C GLU A 293 31.71 -15.30 -13.45
N VAL A 294 31.08 -14.38 -12.71
CA VAL A 294 29.60 -14.39 -12.63
C VAL A 294 29.10 -13.12 -13.29
N SER A 295 28.59 -13.26 -14.51
CA SER A 295 28.01 -12.15 -15.25
C SER A 295 26.90 -11.50 -14.43
N ASP A 296 26.94 -10.17 -14.34
CA ASP A 296 25.88 -9.33 -13.76
C ASP A 296 24.47 -9.72 -14.28
N ASP A 297 24.42 -10.28 -15.50
CA ASP A 297 23.23 -10.77 -16.20
C ASP A 297 22.39 -11.80 -15.41
N GLU A 298 22.99 -12.61 -14.51
CA GLU A 298 22.21 -13.55 -13.69
C GLU A 298 21.46 -12.88 -12.53
N MET A 299 21.80 -11.64 -12.14
CA MET A 299 21.05 -10.88 -11.13
C MET A 299 19.80 -10.19 -11.69
N GLU A 300 19.64 -10.18 -13.00
CA GLU A 300 18.53 -9.54 -13.69
C GLU A 300 17.40 -10.52 -14.06
N ASP A 301 17.54 -11.82 -13.72
CA ASP A 301 16.52 -12.83 -14.01
C ASP A 301 15.21 -12.55 -13.25
N PRO A 302 14.10 -12.22 -13.95
CA PRO A 302 12.82 -11.94 -13.32
C PRO A 302 12.28 -13.11 -12.50
N GLU A 303 12.57 -14.36 -12.91
CA GLU A 303 12.09 -15.55 -12.18
C GLU A 303 12.79 -15.67 -10.82
N MET A 304 14.12 -15.49 -10.77
CA MET A 304 14.88 -15.45 -9.53
C MET A 304 14.43 -14.31 -8.60
N LEU A 305 14.17 -13.12 -9.15
CA LEU A 305 13.69 -11.96 -8.39
C LEU A 305 12.31 -12.24 -7.77
N SER A 306 11.38 -12.80 -8.56
CA SER A 306 10.04 -13.19 -8.10
C SER A 306 10.10 -14.21 -6.96
N LEU A 307 10.89 -15.27 -7.14
CA LEU A 307 11.06 -16.32 -6.13
C LEU A 307 11.66 -15.75 -4.84
N THR A 308 12.64 -14.86 -4.94
CA THR A 308 13.28 -14.28 -3.76
C THR A 308 12.36 -13.28 -3.03
N GLU A 309 11.59 -12.48 -3.78
CA GLU A 309 10.68 -11.49 -3.21
C GLU A 309 9.52 -12.15 -2.44
N ASP A 310 8.79 -13.05 -3.10
CA ASP A 310 7.55 -13.65 -2.56
C ASP A 310 7.81 -14.97 -1.83
N ALA A 311 8.54 -15.92 -2.44
CA ALA A 311 8.80 -17.21 -1.81
C ALA A 311 9.89 -17.12 -0.72
N GLY A 312 10.84 -16.19 -0.87
CA GLY A 312 11.83 -15.85 0.15
C GLY A 312 11.27 -15.02 1.31
N GLY A 313 10.02 -14.56 1.24
CA GLY A 313 9.35 -13.80 2.30
C GLY A 313 9.89 -12.38 2.49
N ILE A 314 10.69 -11.86 1.55
CA ILE A 314 11.32 -10.53 1.65
C ILE A 314 10.28 -9.42 1.66
N ARG A 315 9.20 -9.56 0.85
CA ARG A 315 8.07 -8.63 0.89
C ARG A 315 7.45 -8.54 2.29
N GLU A 316 7.23 -9.69 2.94
CA GLU A 316 6.66 -9.73 4.29
C GLU A 316 7.63 -9.13 5.32
N LEU A 317 8.92 -9.41 5.21
CA LEU A 317 9.95 -8.83 6.09
C LEU A 317 10.03 -7.30 5.96
N ALA A 318 9.99 -6.76 4.74
CA ALA A 318 10.00 -5.33 4.48
C ALA A 318 8.75 -4.64 5.05
N ILE A 319 7.57 -5.26 4.88
CA ILE A 319 6.32 -4.77 5.47
C ILE A 319 6.39 -4.79 7.00
N ASN A 320 6.89 -5.87 7.60
CA ASN A 320 7.06 -5.96 9.05
C ASN A 320 8.01 -4.89 9.58
N ASP A 321 9.17 -4.69 8.95
CA ASP A 321 10.13 -3.64 9.34
C ASP A 321 9.48 -2.26 9.28
N TRP A 322 8.79 -1.95 8.17
CA TRP A 322 8.10 -0.68 8.01
C TRP A 322 7.06 -0.43 9.11
N VAL A 323 6.18 -1.41 9.35
CA VAL A 323 5.16 -1.35 10.39
C VAL A 323 5.80 -1.19 11.77
N ARG A 324 6.81 -2.02 12.07
CA ARG A 324 7.51 -2.03 13.35
C ARG A 324 8.10 -0.65 13.64
N ASN A 325 8.76 -0.04 12.65
CA ASN A 325 9.37 1.27 12.78
C ASN A 325 8.32 2.37 13.04
N ARG A 326 7.12 2.27 12.46
CA ARG A 326 6.01 3.20 12.78
C ARG A 326 5.55 3.08 14.23
N ILE A 327 5.38 1.86 14.72
CA ILE A 327 4.95 1.60 16.11
C ILE A 327 6.01 2.09 17.09
N LEU A 328 7.29 1.81 16.80
CA LEU A 328 8.41 2.28 17.60
C LEU A 328 8.53 3.80 17.63
N ASP A 329 8.18 4.48 16.53
CA ASP A 329 8.16 5.94 16.46
C ASP A 329 6.93 6.60 17.13
N GLY A 330 6.04 5.78 17.70
CA GLY A 330 4.83 6.24 18.37
C GLY A 330 3.66 6.57 17.44
N HIS A 331 3.76 6.20 16.16
CA HIS A 331 2.64 6.32 15.22
C HIS A 331 1.76 5.06 15.29
N TRP A 332 0.89 5.00 16.30
CA TRP A 332 0.05 3.83 16.57
C TRP A 332 -1.30 3.87 15.82
N ILE A 333 -1.32 4.52 14.65
CA ILE A 333 -2.47 4.50 13.73
C ILE A 333 -2.29 3.32 12.78
N SER A 334 -3.32 2.47 12.73
CA SER A 334 -3.41 1.36 11.79
C SER A 334 -3.48 1.88 10.36
N PRO A 335 -2.66 1.36 9.43
CA PRO A 335 -2.75 1.71 8.01
C PRO A 335 -4.12 1.38 7.39
N ALA A 336 -4.92 0.48 7.99
CA ALA A 336 -6.30 0.24 7.59
C ALA A 336 -7.21 1.43 7.89
N ASP A 337 -7.01 2.13 9.01
CA ASP A 337 -7.78 3.35 9.31
C ASP A 337 -7.47 4.45 8.28
N ASP A 338 -6.21 4.59 7.87
CA ASP A 338 -5.82 5.51 6.80
C ASP A 338 -6.43 5.11 5.44
N TYR A 339 -6.42 3.81 5.09
CA TYR A 339 -6.98 3.30 3.84
C TYR A 339 -8.51 3.49 3.74
N PHE A 340 -9.25 3.17 4.79
CA PHE A 340 -10.71 3.36 4.84
C PHE A 340 -11.13 4.79 5.19
N ASN A 341 -10.18 5.69 5.41
CA ASN A 341 -10.40 7.05 5.87
C ASN A 341 -11.26 7.10 7.15
N HIS A 342 -11.05 6.14 8.05
CA HIS A 342 -11.66 6.13 9.38
C HIS A 342 -10.92 7.13 10.27
N MET A 343 -11.41 8.37 10.26
CA MET A 343 -10.85 9.46 11.06
C MET A 343 -11.85 9.90 12.13
N ASN A 344 -11.34 10.18 13.33
CA ASN A 344 -12.14 10.84 14.36
C ASN A 344 -12.28 12.33 14.00
N TYR A 345 -13.33 12.67 13.23
CA TYR A 345 -13.62 14.04 12.82
C TYR A 345 -13.61 15.00 14.02
N GLY A 346 -12.85 16.09 13.91
CA GLY A 346 -12.73 17.12 14.96
C GLY A 346 -11.62 16.91 15.99
N ARG A 347 -10.78 15.86 15.86
CA ARG A 347 -9.62 15.65 16.72
C ARG A 347 -8.30 15.75 15.94
N PRO A 348 -7.17 16.10 16.61
CA PRO A 348 -5.86 16.10 15.97
C PRO A 348 -5.54 14.73 15.38
N ARG A 349 -5.18 14.70 14.09
CA ARG A 349 -4.78 13.47 13.37
C ARG A 349 -3.50 12.84 13.94
N LEU A 350 -2.68 13.63 14.61
CA LEU A 350 -1.41 13.22 15.19
C LEU A 350 -1.42 13.55 16.68
N ALA A 351 -1.17 12.54 17.52
CA ALA A 351 -0.83 12.76 18.92
C ALA A 351 0.69 12.77 19.07
N PRO A 352 1.27 13.73 19.82
CA PRO A 352 2.66 13.65 20.25
C PRO A 352 2.93 12.33 20.98
N ALA A 353 4.13 11.79 20.86
CA ALA A 353 4.54 10.57 21.54
C ALA A 353 5.78 10.83 22.42
N ARG A 354 5.85 10.13 23.56
CA ARG A 354 6.94 10.28 24.54
C ARG A 354 7.61 8.93 24.80
N HIS A 355 8.93 8.95 24.93
CA HIS A 355 9.67 7.74 25.27
C HIS A 355 9.56 7.45 26.78
N PRO A 356 9.13 6.24 27.20
CA PRO A 356 8.99 5.87 28.61
C PRO A 356 10.31 5.91 29.40
N CYS A 357 11.45 5.78 28.72
CA CYS A 357 12.78 5.82 29.33
C CYS A 357 13.62 7.00 28.79
N PRO A 358 13.51 8.22 29.36
CA PRO A 358 14.19 9.42 28.85
C PRO A 358 15.72 9.33 28.72
N TRP A 359 16.42 8.56 29.56
CA TRP A 359 17.88 8.35 29.43
C TRP A 359 18.27 7.45 28.25
N ASN A 360 17.32 6.70 27.70
CA ASN A 360 17.55 5.72 26.63
C ASN A 360 17.12 6.25 25.25
N ARG A 361 16.89 7.57 25.12
CA ARG A 361 16.48 8.24 23.87
C ARG A 361 17.46 8.05 22.70
N ARG A 362 18.74 7.77 23.02
CA ARG A 362 19.81 7.55 22.02
C ARG A 362 19.77 6.17 21.37
N ALA A 363 18.95 5.24 21.86
CA ALA A 363 18.66 3.99 21.16
C ALA A 363 17.70 4.26 19.99
N VAL A 364 18.13 5.11 19.07
CA VAL A 364 17.44 5.36 17.81
C VAL A 364 17.61 4.11 16.97
N TYR A 365 16.52 3.43 16.63
CA TYR A 365 16.56 2.20 15.85
C TYR A 365 17.13 2.44 14.43
N GLU A 366 17.76 1.43 13.85
CA GLU A 366 18.42 1.51 12.55
C GLU A 366 17.43 1.83 11.40
N GLY A 367 17.71 2.86 10.60
CA GLY A 367 16.80 3.42 9.59
C GLY A 367 15.80 4.47 10.11
N ALA A 368 15.85 4.78 11.40
CA ALA A 368 15.05 5.85 11.97
C ALA A 368 15.61 7.25 11.62
N LEU A 369 16.88 7.39 11.23
CA LEU A 369 17.45 8.68 10.79
C LEU A 369 17.59 8.69 9.26
N ASP A 370 17.42 9.86 8.63
CA ASP A 370 17.70 10.00 7.19
C ASP A 370 19.22 10.04 6.96
N ASP A 371 19.69 9.67 5.76
CA ASP A 371 21.10 9.81 5.38
C ASP A 371 21.53 11.28 5.50
N GLY A 372 22.48 11.55 6.40
CA GLY A 372 22.94 12.91 6.73
C GLY A 372 22.30 13.51 7.98
N GLN A 373 21.27 12.88 8.55
CA GLN A 373 20.78 13.17 9.90
C GLN A 373 21.61 12.37 10.92
N GLN A 374 22.94 12.50 10.85
CA GLN A 374 23.81 12.07 11.95
C GLN A 374 23.31 12.74 13.21
N GLY A 375 23.02 11.95 14.24
CA GLY A 375 22.43 12.41 15.49
C GLY A 375 23.05 13.74 15.89
N CYS A 376 22.27 14.82 15.73
CA CYS A 376 22.78 16.17 15.88
C CYS A 376 23.40 16.26 17.28
N ASP A 377 24.70 16.56 17.34
CA ASP A 377 25.52 16.68 18.54
C ASP A 377 25.11 17.85 19.45
N GLY A 378 23.81 18.14 19.61
CA GLY A 378 23.34 19.22 20.46
C GLY A 378 21.83 19.43 20.49
N LEU A 379 21.23 19.08 21.63
CA LEU A 379 20.13 19.80 22.30
C LEU A 379 18.70 19.88 21.73
N GLU A 380 18.41 19.58 20.46
CA GLU A 380 17.00 19.58 19.99
C GLU A 380 16.33 18.19 20.09
N GLU A 381 15.33 18.09 20.96
CA GLU A 381 14.48 16.91 21.14
C GLU A 381 13.63 16.68 19.87
N LEU A 382 13.92 15.62 19.11
CA LEU A 382 13.14 15.28 17.93
C LEU A 382 11.68 15.02 18.32
N THR A 383 10.76 15.61 17.55
CA THR A 383 9.32 15.42 17.77
C THR A 383 8.89 14.08 17.19
N HIS A 384 8.18 13.29 18.01
CA HIS A 384 7.63 12.00 17.64
C HIS A 384 6.09 12.06 17.66
N PRO A 385 5.39 11.42 16.70
CA PRO A 385 5.95 10.71 15.54
C PRO A 385 6.51 11.64 14.49
N ARG A 386 7.57 11.21 13.81
CA ARG A 386 8.30 12.06 12.85
C ARG A 386 7.50 12.27 11.56
N PRO A 387 7.72 13.38 10.85
CA PRO A 387 7.12 13.63 9.54
C PRO A 387 7.24 12.46 8.58
N LYS A 388 8.44 11.87 8.44
CA LYS A 388 8.66 10.72 7.56
C LYS A 388 7.86 9.47 7.92
N THR A 389 7.39 9.36 9.16
CA THR A 389 6.57 8.23 9.62
C THR A 389 5.10 8.48 9.31
N HIS A 390 4.56 9.65 9.64
CA HIS A 390 3.11 9.89 9.55
C HIS A 390 2.66 10.54 8.23
N LEU A 391 3.58 11.05 7.40
CA LEU A 391 3.27 11.62 6.07
C LEU A 391 3.33 10.58 4.95
N VAL A 392 3.64 9.32 5.25
CA VAL A 392 3.60 8.23 4.27
C VAL A 392 2.17 8.07 3.76
N PRO A 393 1.94 8.06 2.43
CA PRO A 393 0.61 7.84 1.87
C PRO A 393 0.10 6.43 2.23
N HIS A 394 -1.22 6.29 2.29
CA HIS A 394 -1.83 4.99 2.50
C HIS A 394 -1.45 4.02 1.36
N PRO A 395 -1.43 2.70 1.64
CA PRO A 395 -1.24 1.70 0.58
C PRO A 395 -2.28 1.90 -0.52
N PRO A 396 -1.90 1.82 -1.81
CA PRO A 396 -2.80 2.14 -2.92
C PRO A 396 -3.92 1.12 -3.12
N THR A 397 -3.76 -0.10 -2.63
CA THR A 397 -4.67 -1.22 -2.94
C THR A 397 -5.14 -1.94 -1.69
N TYR A 398 -6.31 -2.57 -1.82
CA TYR A 398 -6.91 -3.34 -0.73
C TYR A 398 -6.04 -4.54 -0.29
N PRO A 399 -5.50 -5.39 -1.19
CA PRO A 399 -4.68 -6.53 -0.77
C PRO A 399 -3.45 -6.10 0.03
N LEU A 400 -2.75 -5.05 -0.43
CA LEU A 400 -1.59 -4.52 0.27
C LEU A 400 -1.99 -3.89 1.61
N ALA A 401 -3.09 -3.14 1.67
CA ALA A 401 -3.61 -2.58 2.91
C ALA A 401 -3.94 -3.67 3.95
N GLN A 402 -4.54 -4.78 3.50
CA GLN A 402 -4.87 -5.92 4.35
C GLN A 402 -3.59 -6.61 4.88
N GLN A 403 -2.60 -6.86 4.03
CA GLN A 403 -1.32 -7.44 4.45
C GLN A 403 -0.63 -6.57 5.51
N ILE A 404 -0.56 -5.27 5.26
CA ILE A 404 0.02 -4.29 6.19
C ILE A 404 -0.75 -4.26 7.52
N TYR A 405 -2.09 -4.33 7.48
CA TYR A 405 -2.91 -4.38 8.70
C TYR A 405 -2.61 -5.60 9.56
N VAL A 406 -2.51 -6.78 8.95
CA VAL A 406 -2.16 -8.01 9.68
C VAL A 406 -0.76 -7.91 10.28
N ALA A 407 0.21 -7.38 9.52
CA ALA A 407 1.56 -7.12 10.04
C ALA A 407 1.53 -6.12 11.20
N PHE A 408 0.69 -5.08 11.13
CA PHE A 408 0.47 -4.11 12.20
C PHE A 408 -0.04 -4.73 13.49
N GLN A 409 -1.06 -5.58 13.41
CA GLN A 409 -1.56 -6.31 14.57
C GLN A 409 -0.48 -7.21 15.19
N ARG A 410 0.27 -7.94 14.36
CA ARG A 410 1.38 -8.80 14.81
C ARG A 410 2.47 -7.99 15.51
N GLN A 411 3.00 -6.96 14.88
CA GLN A 411 4.09 -6.15 15.44
C GLN A 411 3.65 -5.39 16.69
N MET A 412 2.41 -4.88 16.73
CA MET A 412 1.88 -4.21 17.92
C MET A 412 1.78 -5.18 19.10
N ARG A 413 1.34 -6.42 18.86
CA ARG A 413 1.35 -7.49 19.87
C ARG A 413 2.77 -7.83 20.32
N GLU A 414 3.70 -8.05 19.40
CA GLU A 414 5.08 -8.43 19.73
C GLU A 414 5.78 -7.37 20.60
N ILE A 415 5.58 -6.09 20.31
CA ILE A 415 6.20 -4.97 21.03
C ILE A 415 5.51 -4.73 22.39
N LEU A 416 4.18 -4.72 22.43
CA LEU A 416 3.43 -4.26 23.60
C LEU A 416 3.00 -5.38 24.57
N LEU A 417 2.96 -6.65 24.14
CA LEU A 417 2.53 -7.73 25.03
C LEU A 417 3.45 -7.90 26.26
N PRO A 418 4.79 -7.87 26.15
CA PRO A 418 5.67 -7.97 27.32
C PRO A 418 5.42 -6.88 28.40
N PRO A 419 5.39 -5.57 28.09
CA PRO A 419 5.08 -4.54 29.09
C PRO A 419 3.62 -4.57 29.52
N MET A 420 2.66 -4.99 28.68
CA MET A 420 1.28 -5.19 29.12
C MET A 420 1.18 -6.29 30.19
N ARG A 421 1.94 -7.38 30.06
CA ARG A 421 2.02 -8.40 31.13
C ARG A 421 2.55 -7.81 32.43
N ASN A 422 3.46 -6.83 32.37
CA ASN A 422 3.97 -6.09 33.53
C ASN A 422 2.88 -5.26 34.20
N VAL A 423 2.14 -4.47 33.43
CA VAL A 423 0.98 -3.71 33.92
C VAL A 423 -0.04 -4.63 34.60
N VAL A 424 -0.33 -5.80 34.02
CA VAL A 424 -1.24 -6.76 34.67
C VAL A 424 -0.68 -7.30 35.99
N ARG A 425 0.64 -7.56 36.14
CA ARG A 425 1.16 -7.98 37.46
C ARG A 425 1.10 -6.85 38.48
N LYS A 426 1.40 -5.62 38.07
CA LYS A 426 1.24 -4.43 38.93
C LYS A 426 -0.17 -4.39 39.52
N LEU A 427 -1.19 -4.46 38.65
CA LEU A 427 -2.59 -4.47 39.07
C LEU A 427 -2.91 -5.62 40.04
N MET A 428 -2.40 -6.83 39.77
CA MET A 428 -2.61 -7.99 40.64
C MET A 428 -1.99 -7.81 42.02
N MET A 429 -0.77 -7.29 42.09
CA MET A 429 -0.06 -7.07 43.35
C MET A 429 -0.70 -5.94 44.15
N GLU A 430 -1.04 -4.82 43.51
CA GLU A 430 -1.71 -3.70 44.15
C GLU A 430 -3.11 -4.07 44.64
N ALA A 431 -3.90 -4.81 43.85
CA ALA A 431 -5.22 -5.28 44.26
C ALA A 431 -5.12 -6.25 45.45
N SER A 432 -4.13 -7.15 45.46
CA SER A 432 -3.90 -8.06 46.59
C SER A 432 -3.52 -7.31 47.86
N ALA A 433 -2.74 -6.22 47.76
CA ALA A 433 -2.37 -5.39 48.90
C ALA A 433 -3.56 -4.59 49.45
N ASP A 434 -4.45 -4.11 48.56
CA ASP A 434 -5.63 -3.33 48.94
C ASP A 434 -6.85 -4.19 49.33
N GLY A 435 -6.74 -5.52 49.19
CA GLY A 435 -7.87 -6.45 49.39
C GLY A 435 -8.95 -6.37 48.31
N GLY A 436 -8.63 -5.83 47.13
CA GLY A 436 -9.54 -5.71 45.98
C GLY A 436 -9.40 -6.83 44.95
N ASP A 437 -10.33 -6.89 43.99
CA ASP A 437 -10.25 -7.81 42.84
C ASP A 437 -9.51 -7.17 41.66
N ALA A 438 -8.38 -7.77 41.28
CA ALA A 438 -7.58 -7.36 40.13
C ALA A 438 -8.35 -7.45 38.81
N GLY A 439 -9.27 -8.42 38.69
CA GLY A 439 -10.10 -8.61 37.51
C GLY A 439 -11.04 -7.42 37.29
N MET A 440 -11.71 -6.96 38.33
CA MET A 440 -12.55 -5.76 38.30
C MET A 440 -11.76 -4.48 38.00
N ARG A 441 -10.56 -4.32 38.58
CA ARG A 441 -9.68 -3.18 38.24
C ARG A 441 -9.29 -3.19 36.77
N ALA A 442 -8.84 -4.33 36.25
CA ALA A 442 -8.45 -4.47 34.85
C ALA A 442 -9.63 -4.28 33.88
N HIS A 443 -10.85 -4.67 34.27
CA HIS A 443 -12.07 -4.43 33.50
C HIS A 443 -12.39 -2.93 33.38
N ASN A 444 -12.25 -2.19 34.49
CA ASN A 444 -12.58 -0.77 34.55
C ASN A 444 -11.52 0.14 33.91
N MET A 445 -10.31 -0.35 33.65
CA MET A 445 -9.30 0.45 32.94
C MET A 445 -9.77 0.80 31.53
N THR A 446 -9.64 2.07 31.18
CA THR A 446 -9.85 2.53 29.81
C THR A 446 -8.59 2.24 28.96
N VAL A 447 -8.69 2.40 27.64
CA VAL A 447 -7.52 2.32 26.75
C VAL A 447 -6.49 3.41 27.10
N GLU A 448 -6.96 4.61 27.48
CA GLU A 448 -6.09 5.71 27.92
C GLU A 448 -5.34 5.36 29.21
N ASP A 449 -5.99 4.72 30.18
CA ASP A 449 -5.33 4.29 31.44
C ASP A 449 -4.21 3.29 31.17
N VAL A 450 -4.40 2.36 30.23
CA VAL A 450 -3.36 1.39 29.85
C VAL A 450 -2.20 2.10 29.15
N VAL A 451 -2.47 3.05 28.26
CA VAL A 451 -1.42 3.84 27.60
C VAL A 451 -0.67 4.71 28.60
N ASN A 452 -1.35 5.28 29.61
CA ASN A 452 -0.71 5.97 30.74
C ASN A 452 0.28 5.05 31.48
N GLU A 453 -0.14 3.83 31.79
CA GLU A 453 0.73 2.84 32.45
C GLU A 453 1.91 2.43 31.57
N LEU A 454 1.74 2.32 30.25
CA LEU A 454 2.84 2.03 29.31
C LEU A 454 3.84 3.19 29.17
N ARG A 455 3.47 4.42 29.58
CA ARG A 455 4.40 5.56 29.66
C ARG A 455 5.26 5.53 30.92
N ASP A 456 4.90 4.73 31.92
CA ASP A 456 5.70 4.52 33.12
C ASP A 456 6.93 3.65 32.78
N GLU A 457 8.11 4.12 33.18
CA GLU A 457 9.37 3.41 33.01
C GLU A 457 9.28 1.96 33.52
N SER A 458 8.67 1.78 34.69
CA SER A 458 8.63 0.49 35.38
C SER A 458 7.93 -0.61 34.58
N ALA A 459 7.01 -0.25 33.68
CA ALA A 459 6.34 -1.20 32.79
C ALA A 459 7.33 -1.90 31.82
N TRP A 460 8.50 -1.31 31.60
CA TRP A 460 9.50 -1.78 30.64
C TRP A 460 10.65 -2.58 31.25
N TYR A 461 10.55 -2.97 32.53
CA TYR A 461 11.54 -3.84 33.17
C TYR A 461 10.95 -5.20 33.52
N SER A 462 11.71 -6.26 33.31
CA SER A 462 11.42 -7.57 33.86
C SER A 462 11.82 -7.63 35.34
N GLY A 463 11.19 -8.50 36.13
CA GLY A 463 11.58 -8.69 37.54
C GLY A 463 11.28 -7.55 38.53
N VAL A 464 10.55 -6.49 38.14
CA VAL A 464 10.21 -5.37 39.02
C VAL A 464 9.41 -5.81 40.25
N ASP A 465 9.83 -5.36 41.43
CA ASP A 465 9.03 -5.43 42.66
C ASP A 465 8.05 -4.24 42.71
N TRP A 466 6.80 -4.53 42.38
CA TRP A 466 5.75 -3.51 42.32
C TRP A 466 5.34 -2.99 43.70
N LEU A 467 5.57 -3.74 44.77
CA LEU A 467 5.28 -3.27 46.13
C LEU A 467 6.32 -2.26 46.59
N GLU A 468 7.59 -2.50 46.27
CA GLU A 468 8.68 -1.54 46.50
C GLU A 468 8.47 -0.26 45.69
N VAL A 469 8.16 -0.38 44.38
CA VAL A 469 7.86 0.78 43.52
C VAL A 469 6.68 1.58 44.06
N ARG A 470 5.64 0.91 44.58
CA ARG A 470 4.50 1.57 45.23
C ARG A 470 4.91 2.32 46.50
N GLN A 471 5.70 1.68 47.37
CA GLN A 471 6.18 2.30 48.61
C GLN A 471 6.99 3.56 48.32
N ASN A 472 7.93 3.48 47.35
CA ASN A 472 8.72 4.62 46.91
C ASN A 472 7.86 5.76 46.34
N ARG A 473 6.77 5.44 45.63
CA ARG A 473 5.83 6.44 45.09
C ARG A 473 5.08 7.17 46.20
N ILE A 474 4.61 6.44 47.22
CA ILE A 474 3.92 7.01 48.38
C ILE A 474 4.88 7.93 49.16
N GLU A 475 6.12 7.47 49.39
CA GLU A 475 7.14 8.26 50.08
C GLU A 475 7.52 9.54 49.31
N GLU A 476 7.61 9.46 47.98
CA GLU A 476 7.85 10.61 47.10
C GLU A 476 6.70 11.62 47.15
N GLU A 477 5.44 11.15 47.09
CA GLU A 477 4.25 12.01 47.20
C GLU A 477 4.17 12.69 48.57
N ASP A 478 4.43 11.95 49.65
CA ASP A 478 4.50 12.49 51.01
C ASP A 478 5.62 13.52 51.14
N ARG A 479 6.78 13.28 50.51
CA ARG A 479 7.88 14.26 50.49
C ARG A 479 7.47 15.54 49.76
N ARG A 480 6.88 15.43 48.57
CA ARG A 480 6.38 16.59 47.81
C ARG A 480 5.28 17.34 48.54
N ARG A 481 4.41 16.63 49.27
CA ARG A 481 3.37 17.24 50.10
C ARG A 481 3.99 18.04 51.25
N ARG A 482 4.97 17.47 51.95
CA ARG A 482 5.71 18.18 53.02
C ARG A 482 6.49 19.39 52.50
N GLU A 483 7.01 19.33 51.28
CA GLU A 483 7.68 20.46 50.62
C GLU A 483 6.68 21.58 50.28
N ARG A 484 5.51 21.24 49.72
CA ARG A 484 4.44 22.23 49.48
C ARG A 484 3.91 22.86 50.78
N GLU A 485 3.74 22.05 51.83
CA GLU A 485 3.31 22.55 53.15
C GLU A 485 4.37 23.49 53.76
N LYS A 486 5.67 23.27 53.53
CA LYS A 486 6.74 24.18 53.95
C LYS A 486 6.77 25.50 53.17
N ASP A 487 6.54 25.45 51.85
CA ASP A 487 6.52 26.65 51.01
C ASP A 487 5.28 27.54 51.29
N GLU A 488 4.17 26.94 51.74
CA GLU A 488 2.96 27.66 52.18
C GLU A 488 3.10 28.28 53.57
N ASP A 489 3.85 27.65 54.50
CA ASP A 489 4.12 28.19 55.84
C ASP A 489 5.13 29.36 55.84
N ASP A 490 6.11 29.38 54.92
CA ASP A 490 7.05 30.50 54.77
C ASP A 490 6.43 31.73 54.07
N SER A 491 5.24 31.57 53.45
CA SER A 491 4.53 32.66 52.76
C SER A 491 3.58 33.47 53.67
N SER A 492 3.47 33.13 54.96
CA SER A 492 2.55 33.79 55.92
C SER A 492 3.23 34.75 56.91
N SER A 493 4.49 35.12 56.73
CA SER A 493 5.17 36.10 57.60
C SER A 493 6.14 37.02 56.86
N SER A 494 5.62 38.00 56.11
CA SER A 494 6.32 39.28 55.93
C SER A 494 5.42 40.37 55.34
N SER A 495 4.69 41.07 56.20
CA SER A 495 4.12 42.40 55.89
C SER A 495 4.39 43.35 57.05
N HIS A 496 5.62 43.85 57.21
CA HIS A 496 5.90 45.25 57.55
C HIS A 496 7.40 45.63 57.62
N SER A 497 7.66 46.85 57.13
CA SER A 497 8.87 47.71 57.24
C SER A 497 10.08 47.28 56.39
N GLY A 498 10.67 48.10 55.50
CA GLY A 498 10.69 49.55 55.37
C GLY A 498 12.01 50.10 55.92
N GLY A 499 13.04 50.26 55.08
CA GLY A 499 14.28 50.93 55.46
C GLY A 499 15.44 50.72 54.49
N SER A 500 15.81 51.78 53.79
CA SER A 500 16.85 51.86 52.75
C SER A 500 18.29 51.64 53.23
N HIS A 501 19.15 51.42 52.22
CA HIS A 501 20.54 51.86 52.06
C HIS A 501 21.71 50.85 52.21
N THR A 502 22.48 50.84 51.11
CA THR A 502 23.96 50.89 50.99
C THR A 502 24.80 49.61 50.91
N THR A 503 25.42 49.50 49.72
CA THR A 503 26.84 49.23 49.43
C THR A 503 27.35 47.79 49.54
N SER A 504 27.58 47.19 48.36
CA SER A 504 28.75 46.35 48.04
C SER A 504 30.05 47.07 48.48
N PRO A 505 31.21 46.40 48.71
CA PRO A 505 31.90 45.73 47.59
C PRO A 505 32.93 44.60 47.90
N VAL A 506 33.26 43.86 46.82
CA VAL A 506 34.62 43.54 46.31
C VAL A 506 35.46 42.38 46.89
N LEU A 507 35.63 41.40 45.99
CA LEU A 507 36.85 40.76 45.45
C LEU A 507 38.00 40.41 46.42
N SER A 508 38.50 39.17 46.31
CA SER A 508 39.70 38.85 45.49
C SER A 508 40.29 37.47 45.81
N THR A 509 40.55 36.68 44.75
CA THR A 509 41.83 35.97 44.42
C THR A 509 42.38 34.92 45.41
N THR A 510 42.94 33.76 45.09
CA THR A 510 43.72 33.26 43.93
C THR A 510 43.70 31.72 43.88
N THR A 511 43.95 31.18 42.68
CA THR A 511 44.30 29.80 42.29
C THR A 511 45.68 29.31 42.75
N LEU A 512 45.87 27.99 42.98
CA LEU A 512 46.76 27.05 42.24
C LEU A 512 47.21 25.80 43.06
N GLN A 513 46.93 24.63 42.45
CA GLN A 513 47.67 23.34 42.39
C GLN A 513 48.52 22.83 43.58
N THR A 514 48.30 21.57 43.99
CA THR A 514 49.19 20.39 43.71
C THR A 514 48.54 19.08 44.20
N THR A 515 48.57 18.03 43.38
CA THR A 515 48.45 16.59 43.74
C THR A 515 49.75 16.10 44.43
N PRO A 516 49.90 14.88 45.03
CA PRO A 516 49.14 13.63 44.84
C PRO A 516 48.85 12.79 46.13
N SER A 517 48.21 11.62 45.94
CA SER A 517 47.80 10.49 46.82
C SER A 517 48.89 9.90 47.75
N PRO A 518 48.65 8.80 48.52
CA PRO A 518 47.50 8.28 49.31
C PRO A 518 47.92 7.97 50.79
N PRO A 519 47.07 7.39 51.66
CA PRO A 519 47.58 6.68 52.85
C PRO A 519 47.13 5.21 52.98
N PRO A 520 47.79 4.42 53.86
CA PRO A 520 48.05 3.00 53.67
C PRO A 520 47.28 2.06 54.62
N VAL A 521 47.57 0.77 54.42
CA VAL A 521 47.08 -0.46 55.05
C VAL A 521 47.75 -0.75 56.42
N ASN A 522 47.06 -1.56 57.25
CA ASN A 522 47.46 -2.30 58.48
C ASN A 522 47.14 -1.61 59.82
N LYS A 523 46.73 -2.28 60.91
CA LYS A 523 46.42 -3.69 61.26
C LYS A 523 45.94 -3.70 62.72
N ASP A 524 45.01 -4.61 63.03
CA ASP A 524 44.89 -5.40 64.28
C ASP A 524 44.63 -4.63 65.62
N GLU A 525 43.82 -5.04 66.60
CA GLU A 525 43.17 -6.30 66.98
C GLU A 525 42.10 -6.05 68.08
N GLU A 526 41.14 -6.99 68.18
CA GLU A 526 40.41 -7.51 69.38
C GLU A 526 39.60 -6.58 70.32
N ALA A 527 38.26 -6.68 70.43
CA ALA A 527 37.37 -7.76 70.92
C ALA A 527 36.95 -7.58 72.39
N ILE A 528 35.69 -7.19 72.65
CA ILE A 528 34.94 -7.56 73.87
C ILE A 528 33.48 -7.83 73.50
N VAL A 529 33.08 -9.07 73.81
CA VAL A 529 31.74 -9.66 73.77
C VAL A 529 30.87 -9.13 74.90
N SER A 530 29.57 -8.89 74.68
CA SER A 530 28.49 -9.18 75.65
C SER A 530 27.10 -9.03 75.03
N SER A 531 26.34 -10.13 75.03
CA SER A 531 24.87 -10.17 75.11
C SER A 531 24.54 -10.87 76.44
N PRO A 532 23.38 -10.67 77.10
CA PRO A 532 22.19 -11.45 76.71
C PRO A 532 20.78 -10.90 77.06
N LEU A 533 19.79 -11.51 76.38
CA LEU A 533 18.46 -12.00 76.83
C LEU A 533 17.22 -11.08 77.01
N ALA A 534 16.21 -11.43 76.21
CA ALA A 534 14.82 -11.80 76.54
C ALA A 534 13.68 -10.81 76.22
N GLY A 535 12.76 -11.28 75.35
CA GLY A 535 11.41 -10.71 75.15
C GLY A 535 10.73 -11.22 73.87
N VAL A 536 10.10 -12.40 73.93
CA VAL A 536 9.23 -12.97 72.86
C VAL A 536 7.78 -12.53 73.07
N PRO A 537 7.04 -12.20 71.99
CA PRO A 537 5.66 -12.72 71.82
C PRO A 537 5.37 -13.15 70.34
N PRO A 538 4.20 -13.75 70.00
CA PRO A 538 4.06 -15.09 69.40
C PRO A 538 3.88 -15.11 67.84
N PRO A 539 3.88 -16.29 67.20
CA PRO A 539 3.99 -16.41 65.75
C PRO A 539 2.62 -16.34 65.04
N ALA A 540 2.54 -15.52 63.98
CA ALA A 540 1.50 -15.63 62.96
C ALA A 540 2.04 -16.43 61.75
N PRO A 541 1.31 -17.44 61.26
CA PRO A 541 1.77 -18.30 60.17
C PRO A 541 1.46 -17.69 58.80
N PHE A 542 2.23 -18.11 57.78
CA PHE A 542 2.08 -17.84 56.33
C PHE A 542 2.96 -16.72 55.72
N ALA A 543 4.27 -16.80 55.93
CA ALA A 543 5.27 -16.24 55.02
C ALA A 543 6.00 -17.39 54.29
N HIS A 544 5.28 -18.15 53.47
CA HIS A 544 5.87 -19.08 52.53
C HIS A 544 5.08 -19.01 51.23
N LEU A 545 5.53 -18.14 50.33
CA LEU A 545 5.47 -18.31 48.88
C LEU A 545 6.35 -17.23 48.24
N GLN A 546 7.47 -17.68 47.69
CA GLN A 546 8.21 -17.05 46.59
C GLN A 546 8.96 -15.74 46.89
N THR A 547 10.06 -15.86 47.65
CA THR A 547 11.32 -15.23 47.26
C THR A 547 11.80 -15.87 45.95
N SER A 548 11.12 -15.56 44.84
CA SER A 548 11.65 -15.83 43.51
C SER A 548 12.90 -14.97 43.36
N SER A 549 14.03 -15.62 43.06
CA SER A 549 15.34 -15.03 42.83
C SER A 549 15.29 -13.59 42.34
N LEU A 550 15.94 -12.68 43.08
CA LEU A 550 16.30 -11.33 42.63
C LEU A 550 17.23 -11.45 41.41
N ARG A 551 16.69 -11.81 40.24
CA ARG A 551 17.34 -11.52 38.97
C ARG A 551 17.31 -10.00 38.83
N ALA A 552 18.45 -9.41 38.53
CA ALA A 552 18.54 -7.98 38.24
C ALA A 552 17.48 -7.61 37.19
N ALA A 553 16.78 -6.50 37.41
CA ALA A 553 15.73 -6.05 36.53
C ALA A 553 16.29 -5.85 35.10
N GLU A 554 15.76 -6.61 34.13
CA GLU A 554 16.24 -6.56 32.74
C GLU A 554 15.31 -5.68 31.90
N LEU A 555 15.89 -4.74 31.16
CA LEU A 555 15.14 -3.82 30.31
C LEU A 555 14.55 -4.55 29.09
N LEU A 556 13.25 -4.43 28.88
CA LEU A 556 12.56 -4.97 27.72
C LEU A 556 12.91 -4.16 26.46
N ARG A 557 13.28 -4.84 25.38
CA ARG A 557 13.59 -4.23 24.07
C ARG A 557 12.72 -4.88 22.98
N PRO A 558 12.26 -4.13 21.97
CA PRO A 558 12.39 -2.69 21.79
C PRO A 558 11.42 -1.88 22.68
N ILE A 559 11.71 -0.58 22.89
CA ILE A 559 10.81 0.35 23.60
C ILE A 559 10.30 1.38 22.58
N PRO A 560 8.98 1.47 22.34
CA PRO A 560 8.39 2.46 21.46
C PRO A 560 8.25 3.82 22.16
N TYR A 561 8.20 4.88 21.37
CA TYR A 561 7.53 6.10 21.79
C TYR A 561 6.04 5.81 21.98
N VAL A 562 5.47 6.28 23.09
CA VAL A 562 4.06 6.01 23.44
C VAL A 562 3.26 7.30 23.26
N PRO A 563 2.16 7.29 22.48
CA PRO A 563 1.31 8.47 22.29
C PRO A 563 0.84 9.06 23.61
N VAL A 564 0.77 10.39 23.72
CA VAL A 564 0.30 11.09 24.93
C VAL A 564 -1.22 11.01 25.14
N THR A 565 -1.97 10.67 24.09
CA THR A 565 -3.42 10.48 24.12
C THR A 565 -3.83 9.45 23.07
N THR A 566 -4.91 8.71 23.32
CA THR A 566 -5.51 7.72 22.41
C THR A 566 -6.67 8.29 21.59
N ASP A 567 -6.95 9.58 21.74
CA ASP A 567 -8.04 10.28 21.06
C ASP A 567 -7.94 10.27 19.53
N HIS A 568 -6.73 10.23 19.01
CA HIS A 568 -6.42 10.18 17.59
C HIS A 568 -6.59 8.77 16.98
N MET A 569 -6.68 7.72 17.81
CA MET A 569 -6.86 6.35 17.33
C MET A 569 -8.31 6.10 16.91
N ALA A 570 -8.48 5.64 15.68
CA ALA A 570 -9.77 5.23 15.13
C ALA A 570 -10.05 3.74 15.38
N HIS A 571 -11.00 3.15 14.65
CA HIS A 571 -11.56 1.83 14.93
C HIS A 571 -10.49 0.73 14.91
N TYR A 572 -9.76 0.57 13.79
CA TYR A 572 -8.81 -0.53 13.63
C TYR A 572 -7.59 -0.39 14.53
N SER A 573 -7.15 0.84 14.79
CA SER A 573 -6.08 1.15 15.73
C SER A 573 -6.45 0.74 17.17
N ARG A 574 -7.67 1.08 17.60
CA ARG A 574 -8.18 0.71 18.93
C ARG A 574 -8.40 -0.78 19.06
N GLU A 575 -8.90 -1.43 18.01
CA GLU A 575 -9.07 -2.88 17.96
C GLU A 575 -7.73 -3.60 18.10
N ALA A 576 -6.73 -3.25 17.30
CA ALA A 576 -5.39 -3.82 17.35
C ALA A 576 -4.77 -3.69 18.75
N PHE A 577 -4.85 -2.51 19.37
CA PHE A 577 -4.37 -2.30 20.74
C PHE A 577 -5.16 -3.09 21.78
N SER A 578 -6.49 -3.15 21.64
CA SER A 578 -7.37 -3.87 22.57
C SER A 578 -7.14 -5.37 22.53
N LEU A 579 -6.81 -5.94 21.37
CA LEU A 579 -6.43 -7.35 21.25
C LEU A 579 -5.19 -7.67 22.09
N VAL A 580 -4.17 -6.81 22.08
CA VAL A 580 -2.98 -7.00 22.93
C VAL A 580 -3.35 -6.94 24.42
N ARG A 581 -4.21 -5.98 24.79
CA ARG A 581 -4.71 -5.83 26.16
C ARG A 581 -5.44 -7.08 26.64
N ILE A 582 -6.36 -7.63 25.84
CA ILE A 582 -7.13 -8.83 26.18
C ILE A 582 -6.19 -10.03 26.39
N LEU A 583 -5.22 -10.22 25.50
CA LEU A 583 -4.25 -11.32 25.61
C LEU A 583 -3.39 -11.22 26.87
N GLY A 584 -2.91 -10.01 27.20
CA GLY A 584 -2.15 -9.78 28.44
C GLY A 584 -2.95 -10.12 29.71
N ILE A 585 -4.27 -9.91 29.69
CA ILE A 585 -5.18 -10.25 30.80
C ILE A 585 -5.48 -11.77 30.81
N SER A 586 -5.75 -12.37 29.65
CA SER A 586 -6.19 -13.77 29.53
C SER A 586 -5.13 -14.78 29.95
N GLU A 587 -3.88 -14.58 29.52
CA GLU A 587 -2.79 -15.53 29.77
C GLU A 587 -2.49 -15.68 31.28
N LYS A 588 -2.77 -14.66 32.07
CA LYS A 588 -2.69 -14.73 33.53
C LYS A 588 -3.96 -15.19 34.21
N ARG A 589 -5.13 -15.03 33.58
CA ARG A 589 -6.38 -15.62 34.10
C ARG A 589 -6.27 -17.13 34.15
N ASP A 590 -5.67 -17.77 33.14
CA ASP A 590 -5.46 -19.23 33.15
C ASP A 590 -4.48 -19.64 34.25
N VAL A 591 -3.36 -18.94 34.43
CA VAL A 591 -2.40 -19.22 35.52
C VAL A 591 -3.04 -19.00 36.91
N VAL A 592 -3.88 -17.97 37.07
CA VAL A 592 -4.60 -17.68 38.31
C VAL A 592 -5.71 -18.69 38.57
N LEU A 593 -6.45 -19.14 37.55
CA LEU A 593 -7.45 -20.20 37.65
C LEU A 593 -6.80 -21.54 37.97
N THR A 594 -5.70 -21.92 37.33
CA THR A 594 -4.96 -23.15 37.65
C THR A 594 -4.37 -23.09 39.08
N ALA A 595 -3.88 -21.91 39.51
CA ALA A 595 -3.41 -21.72 40.89
C ALA A 595 -4.56 -21.71 41.93
N TYR A 596 -5.74 -21.17 41.59
CA TYR A 596 -6.94 -21.21 42.43
C TYR A 596 -7.50 -22.62 42.54
N LEU A 597 -7.56 -23.38 41.44
CA LEU A 597 -7.96 -24.79 41.42
C LEU A 597 -6.98 -25.66 42.22
N CYS A 598 -5.67 -25.38 42.14
CA CYS A 598 -4.65 -26.04 42.96
C CYS A 598 -4.78 -25.70 44.46
N ARG A 599 -5.13 -24.45 44.82
CA ARG A 599 -5.38 -24.03 46.23
C ARG A 599 -6.68 -24.61 46.78
N CYS A 600 -7.74 -24.73 45.98
CA CYS A 600 -8.98 -25.40 46.37
C CYS A 600 -8.77 -26.90 46.57
N GLY A 601 -8.01 -27.57 45.69
CA GLY A 601 -7.62 -28.97 45.87
C GLY A 601 -6.82 -29.23 47.16
N ARG A 602 -5.83 -28.39 47.48
CA ARG A 602 -5.05 -28.51 48.73
C ARG A 602 -5.83 -28.16 50.00
N ARG A 603 -6.80 -27.23 49.94
CA ARG A 603 -7.70 -26.93 51.07
C ARG A 603 -8.73 -28.04 51.27
N HIS A 604 -9.19 -28.70 50.20
CA HIS A 604 -10.07 -29.86 50.28
C HIS A 604 -9.33 -31.08 50.88
N ALA A 605 -8.09 -31.36 50.45
CA ALA A 605 -7.26 -32.44 50.99
C ALA A 605 -6.78 -32.22 52.45
N ARG A 606 -6.74 -30.96 52.94
CA ARG A 606 -6.45 -30.65 54.36
C ARG A 606 -7.70 -30.67 55.26
N ARG A 607 -8.90 -30.42 54.72
CA ARG A 607 -10.16 -30.50 55.48
C ARG A 607 -10.70 -31.93 55.60
N TYR A 608 -10.40 -32.77 54.62
CA TYR A 608 -10.72 -34.18 54.64
C TYR A 608 -9.40 -34.93 54.68
N GLY A 609 -8.95 -35.31 55.88
CA GLY A 609 -7.73 -36.08 56.07
C GLY A 609 -7.82 -37.42 55.37
N THR A 610 -7.40 -37.48 54.11
CA THR A 610 -7.18 -38.72 53.37
C THR A 610 -5.73 -38.76 52.95
N ALA A 611 -4.90 -39.36 53.81
CA ALA A 611 -3.70 -40.01 53.34
C ALA A 611 -4.14 -41.20 52.48
N SER A 612 -3.91 -41.14 51.18
CA SER A 612 -3.73 -42.35 50.37
C SER A 612 -2.89 -42.03 49.15
N ALA A 613 -1.80 -42.77 49.06
CA ALA A 613 -0.92 -42.86 47.91
C ALA A 613 -1.72 -43.23 46.65
N LEU A 614 -1.33 -42.69 45.50
CA LEU A 614 -1.41 -43.39 44.21
C LEU A 614 -0.43 -42.75 43.22
N SER A 615 0.28 -43.67 42.58
CA SER A 615 1.35 -43.57 41.61
C SER A 615 0.94 -42.96 40.26
N ALA A 616 1.93 -42.34 39.60
CA ALA A 616 2.25 -42.35 38.17
C ALA A 616 1.13 -42.49 37.13
N SER A 617 1.03 -41.48 36.24
CA SER A 617 1.24 -41.65 34.79
C SER A 617 1.07 -40.30 34.06
N GLU A 618 2.08 -39.91 33.26
CA GLU A 618 2.00 -38.92 32.17
C GLU A 618 0.96 -39.38 31.11
N PRO A 619 0.37 -38.45 30.34
CA PRO A 619 1.02 -37.86 29.16
C PRO A 619 1.05 -36.32 29.12
#